data_AF-B6IPR9-F1
#
_entry.id   AF-B6IPR9-F1
#
_cell.length_a   1.000
_cell.length_b   1.000
_cell.length_c   1.000
_cell.angle_alpha   90.00
_cell.angle_beta   90.00
_cell.angle_gamma   90.00
#
_symmetry.space_group_name_H-M   'P 1'
#
loop_
_entity.id
_entity.type
_entity.pdbx_description
1 polymer ?
#
loop_
_entity_poly.entity_id
_entity_poly.type
_entity_poly.pdbx_seq_one_letter_code
_entity_poly.pdbx_strand_id
1 'polypeptide(L)'
;MVSADDFHDGVTYTTLTDPVSGTFLDLVPGHPQDVLAATLRARPGWEGIEVFVMDGCKATRAAVRAFNPRIVVAADRFHMEQLVMEALQGLRRLLAGDIALAFRRDKDEDGIAANLHHRLKRHWWDLDEAEREHLGQVFDRFPLLGEA
;
A
#
# COMPACT_ATOMS: atom_id res chain seq x y z
N MET A 1 -6.77 -28.57 6.47
CA MET A 1 -5.50 -28.17 5.83
C MET A 1 -5.87 -27.83 4.40
N VAL A 2 -5.77 -26.56 4.02
CA VAL A 2 -6.12 -26.10 2.67
C VAL A 2 -5.00 -26.52 1.73
N SER A 3 -5.34 -27.10 0.58
CA SER A 3 -4.38 -27.56 -0.44
C SER A 3 -3.95 -26.38 -1.31
N ALA A 4 -2.75 -26.44 -1.89
CA ALA A 4 -2.30 -25.47 -2.89
C ALA A 4 -3.23 -25.42 -4.13
N ASP A 5 -4.01 -26.48 -4.36
CA ASP A 5 -5.00 -26.56 -5.46
C ASP A 5 -6.28 -25.73 -5.20
N ASP A 6 -6.53 -25.29 -3.96
CA ASP A 6 -7.74 -24.53 -3.61
C ASP A 6 -7.70 -23.06 -4.10
N PHE A 7 -6.57 -22.60 -4.67
CA PHE A 7 -6.37 -21.22 -5.11
C PHE A 7 -6.92 -20.91 -6.52
N HIS A 8 -7.66 -21.82 -7.18
CA HIS A 8 -7.95 -21.72 -8.61
C HIS A 8 -9.27 -21.09 -9.08
N ASP A 9 -10.20 -20.69 -8.20
CA ASP A 9 -11.56 -20.32 -8.65
C ASP A 9 -12.02 -18.87 -8.37
N GLY A 10 -11.12 -17.88 -8.38
CA GLY A 10 -11.52 -16.47 -8.19
C GLY A 10 -12.10 -16.16 -6.81
N VAL A 11 -12.00 -17.12 -5.87
CA VAL A 11 -12.35 -16.97 -4.46
C VAL A 11 -11.25 -16.16 -3.77
N THR A 12 -11.63 -15.05 -3.16
CA THR A 12 -10.71 -14.28 -2.30
C THR A 12 -10.55 -14.98 -0.96
N TYR A 13 -9.34 -15.04 -0.44
CA TYR A 13 -9.03 -15.66 0.84
C TYR A 13 -8.47 -14.64 1.82
N THR A 14 -8.84 -14.74 3.09
CA THR A 14 -8.22 -14.02 4.20
C THR A 14 -7.17 -14.91 4.84
N THR A 15 -5.90 -14.49 4.79
CA THR A 15 -4.81 -15.20 5.46
C THR A 15 -4.69 -14.72 6.90
N LEU A 16 -4.60 -15.64 7.85
CA LEU A 16 -4.36 -15.35 9.26
C LEU A 16 -2.94 -15.77 9.62
N THR A 17 -2.18 -14.86 10.22
CA THR A 17 -0.80 -15.09 10.63
C THR A 17 -0.58 -14.56 12.05
N ASP A 18 0.40 -15.13 12.75
CA ASP A 18 0.93 -14.53 13.97
C ASP A 18 1.89 -13.39 13.56
N PRO A 19 1.58 -12.13 13.91
CA PRO A 19 2.40 -11.00 13.51
C PRO A 19 3.79 -10.98 14.18
N VAL A 20 4.01 -11.71 15.27
CA VAL A 20 5.30 -11.75 15.99
C VAL A 20 6.24 -12.79 15.37
N SER A 21 5.75 -14.02 15.18
CA SER A 21 6.57 -15.11 14.64
C SER A 21 6.55 -15.18 13.12
N GLY A 22 5.60 -14.52 12.45
CA GLY A 22 5.32 -14.68 11.02
C GLY A 22 4.69 -16.04 10.68
N THR A 23 4.25 -16.81 11.69
CA THR A 23 3.70 -18.15 11.48
C THR A 23 2.33 -18.08 10.82
N PHE A 24 2.13 -18.87 9.77
CA PHE A 24 0.82 -19.07 9.18
C PHE A 24 -0.11 -19.80 10.15
N LEU A 25 -1.28 -19.22 10.42
CA LEU A 25 -2.28 -19.76 11.34
C LEU A 25 -3.48 -20.37 10.61
N ASP A 26 -3.95 -19.71 9.55
CA ASP A 26 -5.10 -20.19 8.75
C ASP A 26 -5.26 -19.49 7.40
N LEU A 27 -6.08 -20.10 6.55
CA LEU A 27 -6.66 -19.49 5.36
C LEU A 27 -8.19 -19.58 5.41
N VAL A 28 -8.86 -18.44 5.43
CA VAL A 28 -10.32 -18.35 5.51
C VAL A 28 -10.88 -17.98 4.12
N PRO A 29 -11.73 -18.82 3.51
CA PRO A 29 -12.34 -18.50 2.22
C PRO A 29 -13.42 -17.43 2.33
N GLY A 30 -13.41 -16.50 1.39
CA GLY A 30 -14.51 -15.59 1.07
C GLY A 30 -14.58 -14.29 1.87
N HIS A 31 -15.41 -13.38 1.35
CA HIS A 31 -15.85 -12.12 1.97
C HIS A 31 -17.35 -12.16 2.32
N PRO A 32 -17.77 -13.00 3.28
CA PRO A 32 -18.80 -12.56 4.22
C PRO A 32 -18.19 -12.36 5.60
N GLN A 33 -18.51 -11.22 6.22
CA GLN A 33 -18.24 -10.92 7.63
C GLN A 33 -18.57 -12.11 8.55
N ASP A 34 -19.61 -12.84 8.17
CA ASP A 34 -20.20 -13.98 8.86
C ASP A 34 -19.28 -15.19 8.88
N VAL A 35 -18.57 -15.44 7.76
CA VAL A 35 -17.66 -16.59 7.61
C VAL A 35 -16.42 -16.37 8.47
N LEU A 36 -15.83 -15.18 8.43
CA LEU A 36 -14.67 -14.87 9.27
C LEU A 36 -15.04 -14.94 10.76
N ALA A 37 -16.17 -14.35 11.16
CA ALA A 37 -16.62 -14.40 12.56
C ALA A 37 -16.91 -15.83 13.02
N ALA A 38 -17.52 -16.68 12.17
CA ALA A 38 -17.74 -18.08 12.46
C ALA A 38 -16.42 -18.85 12.61
N THR A 39 -15.46 -18.64 11.70
CA THR A 39 -14.14 -19.27 11.76
C THR A 39 -13.38 -18.87 13.02
N LEU A 40 -13.39 -17.59 13.40
CA LEU A 40 -12.76 -17.12 14.65
C LEU A 40 -13.37 -17.79 15.89
N ARG A 41 -14.71 -17.94 15.93
CA ARG A 41 -15.40 -18.62 17.05
C ARG A 41 -15.16 -20.12 17.10
N ALA A 42 -15.01 -20.76 15.95
CA ALA A 42 -14.86 -22.21 15.85
C ALA A 42 -13.45 -22.69 16.24
N ARG A 43 -12.50 -21.79 16.48
CA ARG A 43 -11.11 -22.12 16.79
C ARG A 43 -10.83 -22.11 18.30
N PRO A 44 -10.59 -23.29 18.91
CA PRO A 44 -10.24 -23.36 20.32
C PRO A 44 -8.90 -22.67 20.61
N GLY A 45 -8.81 -21.93 21.70
CA GLY A 45 -7.59 -21.25 22.15
C GLY A 45 -7.41 -19.85 21.57
N TRP A 46 -8.34 -19.37 20.74
CA TRP A 46 -8.32 -18.03 20.16
C TRP A 46 -9.13 -17.02 20.98
N GLU A 47 -9.78 -17.46 22.07
CA GLU A 47 -10.51 -16.60 22.99
C GLU A 47 -9.61 -15.58 23.70
N GLY A 48 -8.31 -15.89 23.80
CA GLY A 48 -7.29 -15.03 24.39
C GLY A 48 -6.65 -14.01 23.44
N ILE A 49 -7.13 -13.88 22.20
CA ILE A 49 -6.61 -12.85 21.28
C ILE A 49 -6.93 -11.47 21.87
N GLU A 50 -5.89 -10.66 22.09
CA GLU A 50 -6.01 -9.28 22.57
C GLU A 50 -5.90 -8.26 21.45
N VAL A 51 -5.09 -8.56 20.43
CA VAL A 51 -4.79 -7.67 19.30
C VAL A 51 -5.04 -8.38 17.98
N PHE A 52 -5.74 -7.73 17.06
CA PHE A 52 -5.94 -8.20 15.70
C PHE A 52 -5.39 -7.15 14.74
N VAL A 53 -4.33 -7.50 14.02
CA VAL A 53 -3.73 -6.64 12.99
C VAL A 53 -4.43 -6.93 11.67
N MET A 54 -4.92 -5.89 11.01
CA MET A 54 -5.65 -6.05 9.75
C MET A 54 -5.57 -4.79 8.88
N ASP A 55 -5.91 -4.96 7.61
CA ASP A 55 -6.11 -3.88 6.67
C ASP A 55 -7.29 -2.96 7.09
N GLY A 56 -7.53 -1.90 6.32
CA GLY A 56 -8.64 -0.97 6.56
C GLY A 56 -10.05 -1.56 6.31
N CYS A 57 -10.20 -2.85 6.06
CA CYS A 57 -11.46 -3.45 5.62
C CYS A 57 -12.57 -3.35 6.68
N LYS A 58 -13.69 -2.71 6.33
CA LYS A 58 -14.83 -2.55 7.23
C LYS A 58 -15.49 -3.88 7.60
N ALA A 59 -15.60 -4.81 6.66
CA ALA A 59 -16.24 -6.11 6.89
C ALA A 59 -15.44 -6.97 7.87
N THR A 60 -14.11 -7.04 7.68
CA THR A 60 -13.19 -7.74 8.59
C THR A 60 -13.25 -7.13 10.00
N ARG A 61 -13.28 -5.80 10.11
CA ARG A 61 -13.37 -5.12 11.41
C ARG A 61 -14.68 -5.46 12.11
N ALA A 62 -15.79 -5.48 11.38
CA ALA A 62 -17.09 -5.83 11.93
C ALA A 62 -17.14 -7.30 12.38
N ALA A 63 -16.48 -8.22 11.65
CA ALA A 63 -16.35 -9.63 12.03
C ALA A 63 -15.56 -9.80 13.33
N VAL A 64 -14.40 -9.14 13.44
CA VAL A 64 -13.55 -9.17 14.65
C VAL A 64 -14.31 -8.61 15.87
N ARG A 65 -15.05 -7.50 15.69
CA ARG A 65 -15.88 -6.93 16.76
C ARG A 65 -17.04 -7.83 17.16
N ALA A 66 -17.65 -8.54 16.23
CA ALA A 66 -18.69 -9.53 16.52
C ALA A 66 -18.13 -10.77 17.23
N PHE A 67 -16.88 -11.14 16.96
CA PHE A 67 -16.17 -12.22 17.65
C PHE A 67 -15.85 -11.85 19.10
N ASN A 68 -15.13 -10.74 19.32
CA ASN A 68 -14.84 -10.23 20.66
C ASN A 68 -14.69 -8.70 20.62
N PRO A 69 -15.61 -7.95 21.25
CA PRO A 69 -15.58 -6.49 21.20
C PRO A 69 -14.40 -5.87 21.94
N ARG A 70 -13.73 -6.61 22.83
CA ARG A 70 -12.57 -6.14 23.62
C ARG A 70 -11.25 -6.18 22.85
N ILE A 71 -11.21 -6.87 21.71
CA ILE A 71 -10.00 -6.94 20.88
C ILE A 71 -9.60 -5.53 20.41
N VAL A 72 -8.32 -5.22 20.54
CA VAL A 72 -7.71 -4.03 19.93
C VAL A 72 -7.48 -4.33 18.45
N VAL A 73 -8.09 -3.53 17.58
CA VAL A 73 -7.88 -3.63 16.14
C VAL A 73 -6.78 -2.66 15.75
N ALA A 74 -5.63 -3.19 15.35
CA ALA A 74 -4.49 -2.42 14.87
C ALA A 74 -4.47 -2.41 13.34
N ALA A 75 -4.09 -1.28 12.75
CA ALA A 75 -3.89 -1.18 11.31
C ALA A 75 -2.61 -1.93 10.92
N ASP A 76 -2.70 -2.72 9.86
CA ASP A 76 -1.56 -3.39 9.25
C ASP A 76 -0.59 -2.36 8.67
N ARG A 77 0.65 -2.38 9.19
CA ARG A 77 1.69 -1.41 8.81
C ARG A 77 2.02 -1.50 7.32
N PHE A 78 2.15 -2.71 6.77
CA PHE A 78 2.55 -2.91 5.38
C PHE A 78 1.48 -2.39 4.42
N HIS A 79 0.20 -2.69 4.67
CA HIS A 79 -0.90 -2.16 3.87
C HIS A 79 -1.00 -0.64 3.96
N MET A 80 -0.77 -0.06 5.14
CA MET A 80 -0.74 1.40 5.31
C MET A 80 0.42 2.04 4.54
N GLU A 81 1.62 1.48 4.64
CA GLU A 81 2.79 1.95 3.87
C GLU A 81 2.54 1.83 2.36
N GLN A 82 1.99 0.71 1.91
CA GLN A 82 1.66 0.50 0.50
C GLN A 82 0.62 1.52 0.00
N LEU A 83 -0.48 1.74 0.74
CA LEU A 83 -1.51 2.73 0.38
C LEU A 83 -0.94 4.15 0.29
N VAL A 84 -0.09 4.54 1.24
CA VAL A 84 0.57 5.85 1.24
C VAL A 84 1.50 5.97 0.02
N MET A 85 2.29 4.93 -0.27
CA MET A 85 3.18 4.90 -1.43
C MET A 85 2.41 4.97 -2.74
N GLU A 86 1.30 4.25 -2.88
CA GLU A 86 0.43 4.31 -4.06
C GLU A 86 -0.16 5.70 -4.27
N ALA A 87 -0.64 6.34 -3.19
CA ALA A 87 -1.18 7.70 -3.24
C ALA A 87 -0.10 8.71 -3.67
N LEU A 88 1.09 8.65 -3.07
CA LEU A 88 2.21 9.53 -3.44
C LEU A 88 2.68 9.30 -4.88
N GLN A 89 2.72 8.04 -5.34
CA GLN A 89 3.02 7.75 -6.74
C GLN A 89 1.96 8.30 -7.68
N GLY A 90 0.67 8.24 -7.31
CA GLY A 90 -0.42 8.84 -8.06
C GLY A 90 -0.24 10.35 -8.21
N LEU A 91 0.02 11.04 -7.10
CA LEU A 91 0.29 12.47 -7.09
C LEU A 91 1.52 12.83 -7.95
N ARG A 92 2.63 12.09 -7.78
CA ARG A 92 3.85 12.26 -8.59
C ARG A 92 3.56 12.17 -10.08
N ARG A 93 2.73 11.20 -10.51
CA ARG A 93 2.37 11.01 -11.93
C ARG A 93 1.52 12.15 -12.47
N LEU A 94 0.56 12.65 -11.68
CA LEU A 94 -0.27 13.80 -12.04
C LEU A 94 0.59 15.06 -12.20
N LEU A 95 1.39 15.38 -11.18
CA LEU A 95 2.29 16.53 -11.21
C LEU A 95 3.29 16.44 -12.36
N ALA A 96 3.91 15.28 -12.59
CA ALA A 96 4.81 15.07 -13.73
C ALA A 96 4.14 15.28 -15.10
N GLY A 97 2.81 15.11 -15.20
CA GLY A 97 2.04 15.45 -16.40
C GLY A 97 1.86 16.96 -16.56
N ASP A 98 1.44 17.64 -15.49
CA ASP A 98 1.20 19.09 -15.48
C ASP A 98 2.49 19.89 -15.71
N ILE A 99 3.58 19.47 -15.08
CA ILE A 99 4.91 20.03 -15.28
C ILE A 99 5.35 19.89 -16.74
N ALA A 100 5.17 18.70 -17.32
CA ALA A 100 5.53 18.46 -18.72
C ALA A 100 4.67 19.29 -19.69
N LEU A 101 3.44 19.67 -19.33
CA LEU A 101 2.59 20.58 -20.10
C LEU A 101 3.03 22.03 -19.96
N ALA A 102 3.37 22.47 -18.74
CA ALA A 102 3.88 23.82 -18.47
C ALA A 102 5.16 24.10 -19.25
N PHE A 103 6.11 23.17 -19.22
CA PHE A 103 7.38 23.27 -19.95
C PHE A 103 7.31 23.06 -21.47
N ARG A 104 6.17 22.59 -22.02
CA ARG A 104 5.96 22.65 -23.47
C ARG A 104 5.44 24.01 -23.93
N ARG A 105 4.80 24.75 -23.03
CA ARG A 105 4.20 26.07 -23.30
C ARG A 105 5.23 27.18 -23.19
N ASP A 106 6.04 27.17 -22.14
CA ASP A 106 7.29 27.92 -22.13
C ASP A 106 8.27 27.16 -23.02
N LYS A 107 8.75 27.78 -24.10
CA LYS A 107 9.89 27.21 -24.83
C LYS A 107 11.02 27.13 -23.83
N ASP A 108 11.41 25.92 -23.47
CA ASP A 108 12.50 25.62 -22.55
C ASP A 108 13.82 26.18 -23.11
N GLU A 109 14.08 27.46 -22.83
CA GLU A 109 15.28 28.17 -23.30
C GLU A 109 16.57 27.57 -22.70
N ASP A 110 16.44 26.89 -21.54
CA ASP A 110 17.56 26.33 -20.77
C ASP A 110 17.73 24.81 -20.96
N GLY A 111 16.83 24.13 -21.68
CA GLY A 111 16.85 22.67 -21.85
C GLY A 111 16.59 21.86 -20.56
N ILE A 112 16.08 22.52 -19.50
CA ILE A 112 15.88 21.96 -18.17
C ILE A 112 14.73 20.94 -18.15
N ALA A 113 13.72 21.12 -19.00
CA ALA A 113 12.56 20.26 -19.08
C ALA A 113 12.77 19.02 -19.96
N ALA A 114 13.85 19.00 -20.74
CA ALA A 114 14.19 17.86 -21.58
C ALA A 114 14.26 16.58 -20.72
N ASN A 115 13.38 15.63 -21.00
CA ASN A 115 13.29 14.34 -20.30
C ASN A 115 12.96 14.41 -18.79
N LEU A 116 12.54 15.57 -18.24
CA LEU A 116 12.14 15.69 -16.83
C LEU A 116 11.01 14.70 -16.46
N HIS A 117 10.03 14.56 -17.35
CA HIS A 117 8.94 13.60 -17.19
C HIS A 117 9.43 12.15 -17.10
N HIS A 118 10.49 11.79 -17.83
CA HIS A 118 11.08 10.46 -17.78
C HIS A 118 11.87 10.27 -16.48
N ARG A 119 12.62 11.28 -16.04
CA ARG A 119 13.41 11.26 -14.80
C ARG A 119 12.54 11.18 -13.55
N LEU A 120 11.45 11.95 -13.47
CA LEU A 120 10.48 11.91 -12.35
C LEU A 120 9.78 10.54 -12.20
N LYS A 121 9.77 9.71 -13.24
CA LYS A 121 9.18 8.37 -13.22
C LYS A 121 10.16 7.28 -12.76
N ARG A 122 11.47 7.53 -12.77
CA ARG A 122 12.51 6.59 -12.33
C ARG A 122 12.64 6.60 -10.81
N HIS A 123 13.22 5.55 -10.24
CA HIS A 123 13.60 5.56 -8.83
C HIS A 123 14.89 6.37 -8.63
N TRP A 124 15.07 6.96 -7.45
CA TRP A 124 16.24 7.80 -7.15
C TRP A 124 17.58 7.06 -7.35
N TRP A 125 17.62 5.77 -7.01
CA TRP A 125 18.79 4.91 -7.19
C TRP A 125 19.08 4.56 -8.65
N ASP A 126 18.10 4.67 -9.55
CA ASP A 126 18.29 4.41 -10.98
C ASP A 126 18.92 5.61 -11.70
N LEU A 127 18.99 6.78 -11.07
CA LEU A 127 19.51 8.01 -11.66
C LEU A 127 21.02 8.12 -11.44
N ASP A 128 21.74 8.59 -12.47
CA ASP A 128 23.15 8.97 -12.31
C ASP A 128 23.30 10.31 -11.56
N GLU A 129 24.54 10.66 -11.18
CA GLU A 129 24.80 11.85 -10.37
C GLU A 129 24.39 13.15 -11.07
N ALA A 130 24.57 13.24 -12.38
CA ALA A 130 24.18 14.41 -13.16
C ALA A 130 22.66 14.51 -13.30
N GLU A 131 21.96 13.38 -13.45
CA GLU A 131 20.50 13.32 -13.46
C GLU A 131 19.91 13.72 -12.11
N ARG A 132 20.56 13.35 -10.99
CA ARG A 132 20.17 13.75 -9.64
C ARG A 132 20.38 15.25 -9.41
N GLU A 133 21.53 15.79 -9.80
CA GLU A 133 21.83 17.22 -9.70
C GLU A 133 20.83 18.06 -10.51
N HIS A 134 20.53 17.62 -11.73
CA HIS A 134 19.53 18.25 -12.59
C HIS A 134 18.13 18.22 -11.97
N LEU A 135 17.73 17.11 -11.35
CA LEU A 135 16.46 17.04 -10.62
C LEU A 135 16.47 17.93 -9.38
N GLY A 136 17.60 18.04 -8.68
CA GLY A 136 17.79 18.99 -7.58
C GLY A 136 17.51 20.42 -8.01
N GLN A 137 18.06 20.87 -9.14
CA GLN A 137 17.80 22.21 -9.69
C GLN A 137 16.32 22.44 -10.04
N VAL A 138 15.64 21.40 -10.56
CA VAL A 138 14.20 21.45 -10.82
C VAL A 138 13.41 21.54 -9.53
N PHE A 139 13.79 20.79 -8.51
CA PHE A 139 13.15 20.82 -7.20
C PHE A 139 13.37 22.15 -6.47
N ASP A 140 14.56 22.75 -6.56
CA ASP A 140 14.81 24.09 -6.01
C ASP A 140 13.93 25.16 -6.69
N ARG A 141 13.71 25.03 -8.00
CA ARG A 141 12.82 25.92 -8.76
C ARG A 141 11.34 25.66 -8.48
N PHE A 142 10.98 24.42 -8.12
CA PHE A 142 9.62 23.96 -7.85
C PHE A 142 9.58 23.13 -6.55
N PRO A 143 9.69 23.77 -5.37
CA PRO A 143 9.92 23.10 -4.08
C PRO A 143 8.82 22.11 -3.71
N LEU A 144 7.59 22.32 -4.20
CA LEU A 144 6.46 21.39 -4.04
C LEU A 144 6.68 20.01 -4.71
N LEU A 145 7.75 19.86 -5.50
CA LEU A 145 8.15 18.60 -6.12
C LEU A 145 9.32 17.92 -5.41
N GLY A 146 10.04 18.66 -4.57
CA GLY A 146 11.27 18.21 -3.90
C GLY A 146 11.11 17.89 -2.42
N GLU A 147 10.01 18.31 -1.78
CA GLU A 147 9.74 17.95 -0.39
C GLU A 147 9.10 16.55 -0.31
N ALA A 148 9.91 15.59 0.14
CA ALA A 148 9.50 14.31 0.68
C ALA A 148 9.78 14.28 2.19
#